data_AF-A0AAV0QNC4-F1
#
_entry.id   AF-A0AAV0QNC4-F1
#
_cell.length_a   1.000
_cell.length_b   1.000
_cell.length_c   1.000
_cell.angle_alpha   90.00
_cell.angle_beta   90.00
_cell.angle_gamma   90.00
#
_symmetry.space_group_name_H-M   'P 1'
#
loop_
_entity.id
_entity.type
_entity.pdbx_description
1 polymer ?
#
loop_
_entity_poly.entity_id
_entity_poly.type
_entity_poly.pdbx_seq_one_letter_code
_entity_poly.pdbx_strand_id
1 'polypeptide(L)'
;MSNLRSIEVNIETNSAWVQSGAILGEVYYAIWEKSKVHGFPAGVCPTVAVGGHFSGGGYGNMMRKFGLSVDHIVDAQIVDANGDLLDRKSMGEGLLQDCTEMSWIESVLWYASLNYRSSPKVLLDRKVVRSPNDTNSAKRKSDFVVNPVSREGLGDILKRVAGQLQFSMAFSPHGGEMSEIPASSSPFPHRAGNLYKIEYVGNWNEAGEKAERAVMTQLRRMYSFMAPLVSKNPRRAYLNYRDLDIGKMSHGKGYRSYEEGKVYGMKYFHGNFDRLVKVKTEVDPANFFRDEQSIPTLPMKL
;
A
#
# COMPACT_ATOMS: atom_id res chain seq x y z
N MET A 1 17.94 0.37 1.60
CA MET A 1 18.34 -0.99 2.04
C MET A 1 18.59 -1.96 0.86
N SER A 2 18.98 -1.48 -0.34
CA SER A 2 19.03 -2.30 -1.58
C SER A 2 19.96 -3.51 -1.58
N ASN A 3 20.89 -3.57 -0.61
CA ASN A 3 21.86 -4.65 -0.47
C ASN A 3 21.40 -5.72 0.54
N LEU A 4 20.38 -5.42 1.36
CA LEU A 4 19.71 -6.36 2.26
C LEU A 4 18.50 -6.93 1.53
N ARG A 5 18.73 -7.99 0.74
CA ARG A 5 17.74 -8.61 -0.15
C ARG A 5 17.85 -10.14 -0.23
N SER A 6 18.37 -10.81 0.80
CA SER A 6 18.28 -12.27 0.86
C SER A 6 16.81 -12.71 0.99
N ILE A 7 16.53 -13.89 0.44
CA ILE A 7 15.21 -14.52 0.42
C ILE A 7 15.42 -16.00 0.65
N GLU A 8 14.88 -16.51 1.75
CA GLU A 8 14.99 -17.92 2.15
C GLU A 8 13.58 -18.49 2.28
N VAL A 9 13.21 -19.39 1.36
CA VAL A 9 11.87 -19.99 1.27
C VAL A 9 11.93 -21.42 1.78
N ASN A 10 11.10 -21.74 2.77
CA ASN A 10 10.89 -23.08 3.29
C ASN A 10 9.44 -23.55 3.00
N ILE A 11 9.34 -24.54 2.11
CA ILE A 11 8.06 -25.12 1.67
C ILE A 11 7.48 -26.08 2.73
N GLU A 12 8.32 -26.72 3.55
CA GLU A 12 7.86 -27.66 4.58
C GLU A 12 7.11 -26.94 5.71
N THR A 13 7.53 -25.71 6.02
CA THR A 13 6.90 -24.84 7.03
C THR A 13 5.98 -23.77 6.42
N ASN A 14 5.76 -23.80 5.10
CA ASN A 14 5.01 -22.80 4.34
C ASN A 14 5.36 -21.34 4.70
N SER A 15 6.65 -21.02 4.73
CA SER A 15 7.13 -19.71 5.19
C SER A 15 8.36 -19.23 4.42
N ALA A 16 8.63 -17.93 4.50
CA ALA A 16 9.82 -17.34 3.90
C ALA A 16 10.37 -16.17 4.74
N TRP A 17 11.68 -16.15 4.95
CA TRP A 17 12.39 -14.96 5.43
C TRP A 17 12.79 -14.09 4.24
N VAL A 18 12.41 -12.82 4.29
CA VAL A 18 12.58 -11.88 3.17
C VAL A 18 13.17 -10.57 3.70
N GLN A 19 14.38 -10.20 3.28
CA GLN A 19 14.98 -8.93 3.71
C GLN A 19 14.30 -7.73 3.05
N SER A 20 14.21 -6.64 3.80
CA SER A 20 13.40 -5.44 3.50
C SER A 20 13.73 -4.71 2.19
N GLY A 21 14.93 -4.93 1.63
CA GLY A 21 15.38 -4.37 0.35
C GLY A 21 15.14 -5.25 -0.87
N ALA A 22 14.61 -6.47 -0.70
CA ALA A 22 14.14 -7.30 -1.81
C ALA A 22 12.94 -6.65 -2.52
N ILE A 23 12.80 -6.90 -3.81
CA ILE A 23 11.61 -6.49 -4.59
C ILE A 23 10.63 -7.65 -4.76
N LEU A 24 9.35 -7.35 -4.95
CA LEU A 24 8.28 -8.36 -5.10
C LEU A 24 8.59 -9.40 -6.20
N GLY A 25 9.21 -8.99 -7.31
CA GLY A 25 9.64 -9.91 -8.37
C GLY A 25 10.71 -10.91 -7.93
N GLU A 26 11.65 -10.50 -7.05
CA GLU A 26 12.66 -11.41 -6.48
C GLU A 26 11.97 -12.43 -5.55
N VAL A 27 10.98 -12.00 -4.74
CA VAL A 27 10.19 -12.89 -3.86
C VAL A 27 9.36 -13.91 -4.65
N TYR A 28 8.59 -13.45 -5.64
CA TYR A 28 7.75 -14.33 -6.45
C TYR A 28 8.57 -15.37 -7.20
N TYR A 29 9.74 -14.97 -7.72
CA TYR A 29 10.66 -15.89 -8.39
C TYR A 29 11.24 -16.93 -7.41
N ALA A 30 11.66 -16.51 -6.21
CA ALA A 30 12.22 -17.43 -5.20
C ALA A 30 11.19 -18.48 -4.73
N ILE A 31 9.93 -18.08 -4.49
CA ILE A 31 8.85 -19.01 -4.15
C ILE A 31 8.59 -19.97 -5.31
N TRP A 32 8.45 -19.44 -6.54
CA TRP A 32 8.21 -20.24 -7.74
C TRP A 32 9.34 -21.23 -8.03
N GLU A 33 10.60 -20.88 -7.74
CA GLU A 33 11.74 -21.79 -7.94
C GLU A 33 11.64 -23.01 -7.02
N LYS A 34 11.18 -22.84 -5.77
CA LYS A 34 10.95 -23.92 -4.82
C LYS A 34 9.68 -24.73 -5.09
N SER A 35 8.57 -24.09 -5.49
CA SER A 35 7.28 -24.77 -5.71
C SER A 35 6.41 -24.08 -6.75
N LYS A 36 5.71 -24.88 -7.57
CA LYS A 36 4.78 -24.36 -8.60
C LYS A 36 3.36 -24.13 -8.09
N VAL A 37 3.06 -24.52 -6.86
CA VAL A 37 1.73 -24.39 -6.24
C VAL A 37 1.68 -23.38 -5.08
N HIS A 38 2.82 -22.82 -4.68
CA HIS A 38 2.89 -21.82 -3.61
C HIS A 38 2.86 -20.38 -4.14
N GLY A 39 2.45 -19.43 -3.30
CA GLY A 39 2.41 -18.00 -3.64
C GLY A 39 2.25 -17.10 -2.41
N PHE A 40 2.35 -15.78 -2.59
CA PHE A 40 2.23 -14.82 -1.48
C PHE A 40 1.38 -13.60 -1.88
N PRO A 41 0.36 -13.18 -1.09
CA PRO A 41 -0.59 -12.14 -1.45
C PRO A 41 0.02 -10.74 -1.35
N ALA A 42 0.62 -10.29 -2.45
CA ALA A 42 1.24 -8.97 -2.56
C ALA A 42 0.99 -8.29 -3.93
N GLY A 43 1.58 -7.12 -4.10
CA GLY A 43 1.34 -6.20 -5.21
C GLY A 43 1.82 -6.69 -6.57
N VAL A 44 1.17 -6.18 -7.62
CA VAL A 44 1.44 -6.61 -9.01
C VAL A 44 2.75 -6.06 -9.60
N CYS A 45 3.26 -4.94 -9.07
CA CYS A 45 4.44 -4.26 -9.61
C CYS A 45 5.73 -4.92 -9.10
N PRO A 46 6.51 -5.63 -9.94
CA PRO A 46 7.60 -6.49 -9.47
C PRO A 46 8.79 -5.70 -8.90
N THR A 47 8.94 -4.42 -9.23
CA THR A 47 10.00 -3.52 -8.76
C THR A 47 9.72 -2.85 -7.42
N VAL A 48 8.53 -3.04 -6.85
CA VAL A 48 8.19 -2.50 -5.52
C VAL A 48 8.95 -3.28 -4.45
N ALA A 49 9.61 -2.57 -3.54
CA ALA A 49 10.36 -3.16 -2.43
C ALA A 49 9.45 -3.63 -1.29
N VAL A 50 9.74 -4.80 -0.73
CA VAL A 50 8.89 -5.45 0.29
C VAL A 50 8.76 -4.62 1.56
N GLY A 51 9.84 -4.00 2.03
CA GLY A 51 9.86 -3.32 3.34
C GLY A 51 8.80 -2.22 3.47
N GLY A 52 8.62 -1.41 2.43
CA GLY A 52 7.53 -0.41 2.37
C GLY A 52 6.18 -1.01 2.02
N HIS A 53 6.16 -1.99 1.11
CA HIS A 53 4.91 -2.60 0.64
C HIS A 53 4.14 -3.31 1.75
N PHE A 54 4.85 -4.15 2.51
CA PHE A 54 4.34 -4.99 3.58
C PHE A 54 3.92 -4.14 4.79
N SER A 55 4.77 -3.20 5.24
CA SER A 55 4.45 -2.31 6.36
C SER A 55 3.26 -1.38 6.09
N GLY A 56 2.98 -1.04 4.82
CA GLY A 56 1.81 -0.28 4.41
C GLY A 56 0.56 -1.09 4.06
N GLY A 57 0.55 -2.40 4.30
CA GLY A 57 -0.57 -3.30 4.07
C GLY A 57 -0.29 -4.35 2.99
N GLY A 58 0.02 -3.92 1.77
CA GLY A 58 0.35 -4.83 0.67
C GLY A 58 -0.85 -5.32 -0.15
N TYR A 59 -1.55 -4.37 -0.78
CA TYR A 59 -2.65 -4.63 -1.72
C TYR A 59 -2.18 -5.41 -2.97
N GLY A 60 -2.93 -6.45 -3.34
CA GLY A 60 -2.70 -7.26 -4.54
C GLY A 60 -3.95 -7.96 -5.07
N ASN A 61 -3.84 -8.63 -6.23
CA ASN A 61 -4.97 -9.31 -6.89
C ASN A 61 -5.57 -10.46 -6.06
N MET A 62 -4.80 -11.00 -5.12
CA MET A 62 -5.21 -12.11 -4.26
C MET A 62 -6.06 -11.70 -3.06
N MET A 63 -6.21 -10.40 -2.78
CA MET A 63 -6.73 -9.98 -1.47
C MET A 63 -8.16 -10.40 -1.16
N ARG A 64 -9.03 -10.60 -2.17
CA ARG A 64 -10.40 -11.06 -1.94
C ARG A 64 -10.48 -12.53 -1.49
N LYS A 65 -9.36 -13.24 -1.51
CA LYS A 65 -9.23 -14.66 -1.15
C LYS A 65 -8.28 -14.89 0.03
N PHE A 66 -7.30 -14.00 0.22
CA PHE A 66 -6.27 -14.14 1.24
C PHE A 66 -6.02 -12.89 2.09
N GLY A 67 -6.62 -11.75 1.79
CA GLY A 67 -6.27 -10.49 2.46
C GLY A 67 -5.00 -9.85 1.91
N LEU A 68 -4.44 -8.92 2.68
CA LEU A 68 -3.26 -8.13 2.30
C LEU A 68 -1.97 -8.82 2.73
N SER A 69 -0.82 -8.42 2.18
CA SER A 69 0.49 -8.96 2.60
C SER A 69 0.71 -8.91 4.11
N VAL A 70 0.31 -7.82 4.77
CA VAL A 70 0.47 -7.61 6.21
C VAL A 70 -0.29 -8.62 7.06
N ASP A 71 -1.37 -9.19 6.53
CA ASP A 71 -2.15 -10.20 7.22
C ASP A 71 -1.39 -11.54 7.28
N HIS A 72 -0.40 -11.74 6.38
CA HIS A 72 0.43 -12.95 6.23
C HIS A 72 1.81 -12.86 6.88
N ILE A 73 2.10 -11.80 7.64
CA ILE A 73 3.40 -11.62 8.30
C ILE A 73 3.32 -12.19 9.71
N VAL A 74 4.00 -13.33 9.92
CA VAL A 74 4.00 -14.05 11.20
C VAL A 74 5.16 -13.66 12.13
N ASP A 75 6.23 -13.08 11.58
CA ASP A 75 7.41 -12.58 12.31
C ASP A 75 8.09 -11.47 11.48
N ALA A 76 8.91 -10.62 12.12
CA ALA A 76 9.68 -9.56 11.48
C ALA A 76 10.91 -9.20 12.31
N GLN A 77 12.02 -8.87 11.64
CA GLN A 77 13.19 -8.27 12.27
C GLN A 77 13.22 -6.76 12.04
N ILE A 78 13.27 -5.98 13.13
CA ILE A 78 13.25 -4.50 13.11
C ILE A 78 14.39 -3.93 13.95
N VAL A 79 14.82 -2.71 13.65
CA VAL A 79 15.76 -1.94 14.48
C VAL A 79 15.00 -0.79 15.14
N ASP A 80 15.11 -0.68 16.45
CA ASP A 80 14.40 0.33 17.24
C ASP A 80 15.11 1.70 17.26
N ALA A 81 14.63 2.63 18.08
CA ALA A 81 15.21 3.98 18.18
C ALA A 81 16.55 4.02 18.97
N ASN A 82 16.87 2.96 19.72
CA ASN A 82 18.13 2.80 20.45
C ASN A 82 19.21 2.12 19.60
N GLY A 83 18.80 1.42 18.53
CA GLY A 83 19.66 0.66 17.63
C GLY A 83 19.61 -0.85 17.87
N ASP A 84 18.70 -1.33 18.73
CA ASP A 84 18.56 -2.73 19.09
C ASP A 84 17.78 -3.50 18.00
N LEU A 85 18.24 -4.70 17.68
CA LEU A 85 17.58 -5.61 16.73
C LEU A 85 16.54 -6.47 17.46
N LEU A 86 15.28 -6.34 17.07
CA LEU A 86 14.13 -7.02 17.69
C LEU A 86 13.45 -7.99 16.70
N ASP A 87 12.97 -9.11 17.24
CA ASP A 87 12.10 -10.13 16.60
C ASP A 87 10.66 -10.06 17.16
N ARG A 88 9.70 -10.86 16.66
CA ARG A 88 8.30 -10.86 17.17
C ARG A 88 8.23 -11.03 18.70
N LYS A 89 9.06 -11.90 19.26
CA LYS A 89 9.05 -12.23 20.69
C LYS A 89 9.54 -11.07 21.55
N SER A 90 10.55 -10.33 21.11
CA SER A 90 11.12 -9.18 21.82
C SER A 90 10.37 -7.88 21.57
N MET A 91 9.64 -7.73 20.45
CA MET A 91 8.73 -6.59 20.23
C MET A 91 7.34 -6.76 20.88
N GLY A 92 6.91 -8.00 21.15
CA GLY A 92 5.63 -8.34 21.78
C GLY A 92 4.44 -8.47 20.82
N GLU A 93 3.36 -9.12 21.27
CA GLU A 93 2.16 -9.48 20.48
C GLU A 93 1.36 -8.27 19.93
N GLY A 94 1.76 -7.04 20.21
CA GLY A 94 1.09 -5.83 19.72
C GLY A 94 1.24 -5.57 18.21
N LEU A 95 2.07 -6.34 17.49
CA LEU A 95 2.47 -6.04 16.11
C LEU A 95 1.93 -6.97 15.01
N LEU A 96 1.74 -8.29 15.20
CA LEU A 96 1.56 -9.24 14.08
C LEU A 96 0.72 -10.49 14.42
N GLN A 97 -0.24 -10.86 13.55
CA GLN A 97 -0.94 -12.16 13.44
C GLN A 97 -1.60 -12.30 12.03
N ASP A 98 -1.91 -13.44 11.40
CA ASP A 98 -1.41 -14.86 11.28
C ASP A 98 -2.32 -15.56 10.19
N CYS A 99 -1.89 -16.53 9.34
CA CYS A 99 -2.56 -16.82 8.02
C CYS A 99 -2.43 -18.22 7.31
N THR A 100 -3.09 -18.44 6.13
CA THR A 100 -3.03 -19.65 5.20
C THR A 100 -3.34 -19.37 3.68
N GLU A 101 -3.23 -20.37 2.75
CA GLU A 101 -2.69 -20.22 1.36
C GLU A 101 -3.49 -20.79 0.12
N MET A 102 -3.22 -20.35 -1.15
CA MET A 102 -3.15 -21.14 -2.45
C MET A 102 -2.69 -20.33 -3.72
N SER A 103 -2.48 -21.01 -4.88
CA SER A 103 -1.68 -20.56 -6.05
C SER A 103 -2.23 -19.49 -7.03
N TRP A 104 -1.32 -18.86 -7.81
CA TRP A 104 -1.53 -17.55 -8.48
C TRP A 104 -0.86 -17.32 -9.87
N ILE A 105 0.01 -18.23 -10.33
CA ILE A 105 1.05 -17.97 -11.36
C ILE A 105 0.55 -17.43 -12.71
N GLU A 106 -0.69 -17.76 -13.10
CA GLU A 106 -1.26 -17.39 -14.41
C GLU A 106 -1.63 -15.91 -14.52
N SER A 107 -1.95 -15.24 -13.40
CA SER A 107 -2.42 -13.85 -13.43
C SER A 107 -1.30 -12.81 -13.59
N VAL A 108 -0.05 -13.19 -13.33
CA VAL A 108 1.13 -12.31 -13.36
C VAL A 108 1.49 -11.89 -14.79
N LEU A 109 1.48 -12.87 -15.70
CA LEU A 109 1.89 -12.70 -17.09
C LEU A 109 0.89 -11.85 -17.88
N TRP A 110 -0.39 -11.90 -17.51
CA TRP A 110 -1.47 -11.19 -18.20
C TRP A 110 -1.43 -9.67 -17.96
N TYR A 111 -1.09 -9.22 -16.75
CA TYR A 111 -1.14 -7.78 -16.40
C TYR A 111 0.09 -6.99 -16.86
N ALA A 112 1.25 -7.63 -17.00
CA ALA A 112 2.51 -6.97 -17.33
C ALA A 112 2.63 -6.51 -18.81
N SER A 113 1.64 -6.78 -19.66
CA SER A 113 1.70 -6.56 -21.12
C SER A 113 2.87 -7.27 -21.81
N LEU A 114 3.37 -8.35 -21.19
CA LEU A 114 4.44 -9.19 -21.71
C LEU A 114 3.85 -10.38 -22.50
N ASN A 115 4.59 -10.89 -23.47
CA ASN A 115 4.14 -12.01 -24.29
C ASN A 115 4.04 -13.30 -23.43
N TYR A 116 2.83 -13.86 -23.31
CA TYR A 116 2.47 -14.97 -22.43
C TYR A 116 3.20 -16.30 -22.73
N ARG A 117 4.01 -16.38 -23.80
CA ARG A 117 4.87 -17.53 -24.12
C ARG A 117 6.30 -17.44 -23.55
N SER A 118 6.58 -16.43 -22.72
CA SER A 118 7.92 -16.17 -22.17
C SER A 118 8.20 -16.95 -20.88
N SER A 119 9.47 -17.28 -20.63
CA SER A 119 9.91 -17.88 -19.36
C SER A 119 9.73 -16.90 -18.17
N PRO A 120 9.33 -17.37 -16.97
CA PRO A 120 9.24 -16.54 -15.76
C PRO A 120 10.53 -15.78 -15.38
N LYS A 121 11.68 -16.19 -15.92
CA LYS A 121 12.98 -15.48 -15.81
C LYS A 121 12.90 -14.02 -16.25
N VAL A 122 11.92 -13.61 -17.07
CA VAL A 122 11.71 -12.20 -17.46
C VAL A 122 11.45 -11.27 -16.27
N LEU A 123 10.92 -11.79 -15.15
CA LEU A 123 10.68 -11.02 -13.91
C LEU A 123 11.98 -10.63 -13.17
N LEU A 124 13.12 -11.19 -13.54
CA LEU A 124 14.42 -10.94 -12.91
C LEU A 124 15.19 -9.75 -13.52
N ASP A 125 14.84 -9.31 -14.72
CA ASP A 125 15.59 -8.25 -15.41
C ASP A 125 15.08 -6.85 -15.02
N ARG A 126 15.92 -6.15 -14.23
CA ARG A 126 15.69 -4.78 -13.75
C ARG A 126 15.61 -3.71 -14.86
N LYS A 127 16.06 -4.01 -16.09
CA LYS A 127 15.96 -3.13 -17.26
C LYS A 127 14.71 -3.41 -18.10
N VAL A 128 14.25 -4.65 -18.17
CA VAL A 128 13.09 -5.05 -19.02
C VAL A 128 11.74 -4.58 -18.45
N VAL A 129 11.63 -4.38 -17.14
CA VAL A 129 10.41 -3.81 -16.53
C VAL A 129 10.26 -2.31 -16.82
N ARG A 130 11.34 -1.59 -17.14
CA ARG A 130 11.25 -0.23 -17.68
C ARG A 130 10.87 -0.30 -19.16
N SER A 131 9.58 -0.18 -19.45
CA SER A 131 9.12 0.15 -20.79
C SER A 131 9.83 1.42 -21.29
N PRO A 132 10.10 1.59 -22.60
CA PRO A 132 10.47 2.89 -23.15
C PRO A 132 9.41 3.98 -22.90
N ASN A 133 8.18 3.57 -22.56
CA ASN A 133 7.08 4.44 -22.18
C ASN A 133 6.93 4.63 -20.65
N ASP A 134 7.82 4.05 -19.83
CA ASP A 134 7.73 4.11 -18.38
C ASP A 134 7.90 5.55 -17.89
N THR A 135 6.97 6.02 -17.06
CA THR A 135 6.81 7.47 -16.87
C THR A 135 7.75 7.98 -15.78
N ASN A 136 8.61 8.94 -16.14
CA ASN A 136 9.60 9.54 -15.23
C ASN A 136 8.96 10.16 -13.97
N SER A 137 7.68 10.51 -14.01
CA SER A 137 6.99 11.13 -12.88
C SER A 137 5.53 10.69 -12.79
N ALA A 138 5.07 10.55 -11.54
CA ALA A 138 3.78 9.96 -11.21
C ALA A 138 3.18 10.63 -9.97
N LYS A 139 1.87 10.88 -10.01
CA LYS A 139 1.05 11.22 -8.85
C LYS A 139 -0.01 10.15 -8.65
N ARG A 140 -0.21 9.75 -7.40
CA ARG A 140 -1.33 8.89 -6.97
C ARG A 140 -2.19 9.58 -5.92
N LYS A 141 -3.46 9.20 -5.91
CA LYS A 141 -4.43 9.42 -4.81
C LYS A 141 -5.29 8.16 -4.71
N SER A 142 -6.03 7.99 -3.62
CA SER A 142 -7.01 6.90 -3.48
C SER A 142 -8.28 7.34 -2.78
N ASP A 143 -9.33 6.55 -3.03
CA ASP A 143 -10.60 6.59 -2.31
C ASP A 143 -11.10 5.17 -2.07
N PHE A 144 -12.06 5.04 -1.14
CA PHE A 144 -12.88 3.85 -0.99
C PHE A 144 -14.34 4.20 -1.26
N VAL A 145 -15.01 3.37 -2.06
CA VAL A 145 -16.45 3.47 -2.33
C VAL A 145 -17.19 2.51 -1.40
N VAL A 146 -18.22 3.03 -0.72
CA VAL A 146 -19.00 2.31 0.29
C VAL A 146 -20.48 2.13 -0.10
N ASN A 147 -20.96 2.91 -1.07
CA ASN A 147 -22.30 2.82 -1.67
C ASN A 147 -22.17 2.74 -3.20
N PRO A 148 -23.05 2.05 -3.92
CA PRO A 148 -22.99 1.99 -5.38
C PRO A 148 -23.09 3.39 -6.01
N VAL A 149 -22.21 3.70 -6.96
CA VAL A 149 -22.32 4.92 -7.78
C VAL A 149 -23.46 4.75 -8.78
N SER A 150 -24.32 5.77 -8.93
CA SER A 150 -25.45 5.72 -9.88
C SER A 150 -24.97 5.59 -11.33
N ARG A 151 -25.82 5.08 -12.23
CA ARG A 151 -25.52 4.99 -13.67
C ARG A 151 -25.13 6.35 -14.26
N GLU A 152 -25.80 7.42 -13.83
CA GLU A 152 -25.48 8.79 -14.22
C GLU A 152 -24.09 9.22 -13.73
N GLY A 153 -23.79 8.99 -12.44
CA GLY A 153 -22.46 9.27 -11.87
C GLY A 153 -21.34 8.49 -12.54
N LEU A 154 -21.57 7.22 -12.91
CA LEU A 154 -20.63 6.42 -13.71
C LEU A 154 -20.46 7.01 -15.12
N GLY A 155 -21.55 7.47 -15.75
CA GLY A 155 -21.48 8.18 -17.04
C GLY A 155 -20.63 9.44 -16.96
N ASP A 156 -20.77 10.24 -15.90
CA ASP A 156 -19.98 11.46 -15.69
C ASP A 156 -18.53 11.19 -15.32
N ILE A 157 -18.24 10.11 -14.59
CA ILE A 157 -16.87 9.61 -14.40
C ILE A 157 -16.23 9.30 -15.75
N LEU A 158 -16.92 8.50 -16.59
CA LEU A 158 -16.39 8.09 -17.90
C LEU A 158 -16.17 9.29 -18.83
N LYS A 159 -17.12 10.23 -18.92
CA LYS A 159 -16.95 11.49 -19.67
C LYS A 159 -15.71 12.28 -19.24
N ARG A 160 -15.34 12.22 -17.96
CA ARG A 160 -14.18 12.95 -17.41
C ARG A 160 -12.85 12.26 -17.62
N VAL A 161 -12.81 10.94 -17.80
CA VAL A 161 -11.58 10.17 -18.09
C VAL A 161 -11.36 9.98 -19.60
N ALA A 162 -12.43 9.98 -20.40
CA ALA A 162 -12.37 9.79 -21.85
C ALA A 162 -11.43 10.81 -22.53
N GLY A 163 -10.57 10.30 -23.42
CA GLY A 163 -9.61 11.10 -24.20
C GLY A 163 -8.36 11.57 -23.43
N GLN A 164 -8.18 11.20 -22.16
CA GLN A 164 -7.07 11.71 -21.33
C GLN A 164 -5.92 10.70 -21.19
N LEU A 165 -4.98 10.70 -22.15
CA LEU A 165 -3.87 9.73 -22.19
C LEU A 165 -2.95 9.71 -20.95
N GLN A 166 -2.87 10.81 -20.20
CA GLN A 166 -2.02 10.95 -19.00
C GLN A 166 -2.74 10.61 -17.67
N PHE A 167 -4.04 10.31 -17.71
CA PHE A 167 -4.84 10.08 -16.53
C PHE A 167 -5.68 8.81 -16.63
N SER A 168 -5.61 7.95 -15.63
CA SER A 168 -6.45 6.76 -15.53
C SER A 168 -6.96 6.52 -14.12
N MET A 169 -7.95 5.64 -14.01
CA MET A 169 -8.53 5.21 -12.74
C MET A 169 -8.58 3.70 -12.68
N ALA A 170 -8.03 3.10 -11.63
CA ALA A 170 -8.10 1.67 -11.39
C ALA A 170 -9.10 1.36 -10.27
N PHE A 171 -9.97 0.38 -10.51
CA PHE A 171 -11.05 -0.03 -9.60
C PHE A 171 -10.71 -1.40 -9.02
N SER A 172 -10.76 -1.49 -7.69
CA SER A 172 -10.13 -2.56 -6.91
C SER A 172 -11.16 -3.22 -5.97
N PRO A 173 -11.86 -4.29 -6.41
CA PRO A 173 -13.02 -4.84 -5.70
C PRO A 173 -12.66 -5.37 -4.31
N HIS A 174 -13.42 -4.99 -3.30
CA HIS A 174 -13.29 -5.46 -1.91
C HIS A 174 -14.35 -6.54 -1.61
N GLY A 175 -14.33 -7.10 -0.39
CA GLY A 175 -15.12 -8.27 0.00
C GLY A 175 -14.43 -9.60 -0.30
N GLY A 176 -15.12 -10.72 -0.01
CA GLY A 176 -14.45 -11.98 0.29
C GLY A 176 -13.66 -11.84 1.59
N GLU A 177 -12.45 -12.41 1.66
CA GLU A 177 -11.56 -12.37 2.83
C GLU A 177 -11.38 -10.96 3.42
N MET A 178 -11.30 -9.92 2.56
CA MET A 178 -11.23 -8.51 2.99
C MET A 178 -12.42 -8.03 3.84
N SER A 179 -13.57 -8.71 3.81
CA SER A 179 -14.72 -8.44 4.68
C SER A 179 -14.76 -9.33 5.92
N GLU A 180 -14.06 -10.46 5.91
CA GLU A 180 -14.06 -11.45 7.00
C GLU A 180 -13.00 -11.07 8.05
N ILE A 181 -11.83 -10.60 7.60
CA ILE A 181 -10.79 -10.04 8.47
C ILE A 181 -11.31 -8.80 9.22
N PRO A 182 -11.29 -8.78 10.58
CA PRO A 182 -11.74 -7.64 11.37
C PRO A 182 -10.96 -6.36 11.07
N ALA A 183 -11.63 -5.20 11.07
CA ALA A 183 -11.01 -3.90 10.81
C ALA A 183 -9.91 -3.49 11.82
N SER A 184 -9.85 -4.14 12.99
CA SER A 184 -8.88 -3.90 14.06
C SER A 184 -7.72 -4.91 14.10
N SER A 185 -7.71 -5.94 13.25
CA SER A 185 -6.66 -6.98 13.20
C SER A 185 -5.28 -6.33 12.95
N SER A 186 -5.07 -5.85 11.73
CA SER A 186 -3.91 -5.08 11.30
C SER A 186 -4.16 -3.55 11.41
N PRO A 187 -3.13 -2.70 11.23
CA PRO A 187 -3.31 -1.25 11.10
C PRO A 187 -4.27 -0.82 9.98
N PHE A 188 -4.40 -1.61 8.90
CA PHE A 188 -5.28 -1.32 7.76
C PHE A 188 -6.75 -1.56 8.10
N PRO A 189 -7.61 -0.51 8.11
CA PRO A 189 -8.97 -0.61 8.64
C PRO A 189 -10.06 -0.85 7.58
N HIS A 190 -9.72 -0.77 6.28
CA HIS A 190 -10.72 -0.67 5.21
C HIS A 190 -11.23 -2.06 4.78
N ARG A 191 -11.82 -2.78 5.74
CA ARG A 191 -12.34 -4.14 5.62
C ARG A 191 -13.82 -4.15 5.17
N ALA A 192 -14.69 -4.85 5.89
CA ALA A 192 -16.14 -4.90 5.65
C ALA A 192 -16.79 -3.51 5.43
N GLY A 193 -17.78 -3.46 4.54
CA GLY A 193 -18.49 -2.23 4.16
C GLY A 193 -17.78 -1.34 3.14
N ASN A 194 -16.64 -1.77 2.58
CA ASN A 194 -16.04 -1.17 1.38
C ASN A 194 -16.39 -2.04 0.16
N LEU A 195 -16.94 -1.45 -0.90
CA LEU A 195 -17.26 -2.14 -2.15
C LEU A 195 -16.02 -2.27 -3.04
N TYR A 196 -15.25 -1.19 -3.17
CA TYR A 196 -13.99 -1.16 -3.89
C TYR A 196 -13.13 0.05 -3.51
N LYS A 197 -11.81 -0.10 -3.66
CA LYS A 197 -10.85 1.01 -3.68
C LYS A 197 -10.79 1.59 -5.10
N ILE A 198 -10.56 2.89 -5.20
CA ILE A 198 -10.19 3.58 -6.44
C ILE A 198 -8.74 4.07 -6.29
N GLU A 199 -7.94 3.87 -7.33
CA GLU A 199 -6.66 4.56 -7.55
C GLU A 199 -6.82 5.63 -8.62
N TYR A 200 -6.37 6.85 -8.35
CA TYR A 200 -6.28 7.92 -9.34
C TYR A 200 -4.82 8.03 -9.81
N VAL A 201 -4.60 7.79 -11.09
CA VAL A 201 -3.28 7.67 -11.72
C VAL A 201 -3.05 8.89 -12.60
N GLY A 202 -2.13 9.76 -12.22
CA GLY A 202 -1.57 10.78 -13.12
C GLY A 202 -0.12 10.45 -13.43
N ASN A 203 0.24 10.34 -14.71
CA ASN A 203 1.58 9.98 -15.18
C ASN A 203 2.06 10.97 -16.24
N TRP A 204 3.34 11.35 -16.22
CA TRP A 204 3.93 12.23 -17.24
C TRP A 204 5.41 11.95 -17.49
N ASN A 205 5.84 12.24 -18.72
CA ASN A 205 7.21 12.01 -19.22
C ASN A 205 7.92 13.32 -19.55
N GLU A 206 7.16 14.35 -19.95
CA GLU A 206 7.66 15.69 -20.26
C GLU A 206 8.17 16.35 -18.99
N ALA A 207 9.44 16.77 -18.98
CA ALA A 207 10.04 17.46 -17.84
C ALA A 207 9.54 18.90 -17.75
N GLY A 208 9.38 19.40 -16.52
CA GLY A 208 9.08 20.80 -16.23
C GLY A 208 7.70 21.05 -15.63
N GLU A 209 7.57 22.17 -14.92
CA GLU A 209 6.40 22.49 -14.09
C GLU A 209 5.07 22.51 -14.86
N LYS A 210 5.07 22.82 -16.16
CA LYS A 210 3.84 22.93 -16.96
C LYS A 210 3.14 21.58 -17.08
N ALA A 211 3.89 20.52 -17.39
CA ALA A 211 3.36 19.16 -17.53
C ALA A 211 2.87 18.63 -16.17
N GLU A 212 3.68 18.78 -15.12
CA GLU A 212 3.29 18.45 -13.75
C GLU A 212 2.00 19.19 -13.33
N ARG A 213 1.96 20.51 -13.50
CA ARG A 213 0.82 21.34 -13.11
C ARG A 213 -0.46 20.97 -13.86
N ALA A 214 -0.37 20.56 -15.13
CA ALA A 214 -1.51 20.07 -15.90
C ALA A 214 -2.08 18.77 -15.28
N VAL A 215 -1.23 17.74 -15.12
CA VAL A 215 -1.63 16.46 -14.53
C VAL A 215 -2.15 16.64 -13.10
N MET A 216 -1.45 17.40 -12.26
CA MET A 216 -1.84 17.69 -10.88
C MET A 216 -3.19 18.42 -10.80
N THR A 217 -3.46 19.37 -11.70
CA THR A 217 -4.74 20.09 -11.76
C THR A 217 -5.88 19.15 -12.14
N GLN A 218 -5.69 18.32 -13.15
CA GLN A 218 -6.66 17.36 -13.67
C GLN A 218 -7.00 16.29 -12.62
N LEU A 219 -5.99 15.69 -12.00
CA LEU A 219 -6.13 14.69 -10.95
C LEU A 219 -6.77 15.27 -9.68
N ARG A 220 -6.46 16.53 -9.29
CA ARG A 220 -7.16 17.22 -8.20
C ARG A 220 -8.62 17.54 -8.54
N ARG A 221 -8.92 17.98 -9.78
CA ARG A 221 -10.30 18.19 -10.25
C ARG A 221 -11.12 16.91 -10.18
N MET A 222 -10.57 15.78 -10.64
CA MET A 222 -11.25 14.50 -10.57
C MET A 222 -11.45 14.02 -9.13
N TYR A 223 -10.43 14.19 -8.27
CA TYR A 223 -10.55 13.87 -6.84
C TYR A 223 -11.62 14.72 -6.14
N SER A 224 -11.73 16.01 -6.44
CA SER A 224 -12.81 16.86 -5.92
C SER A 224 -14.19 16.43 -6.44
N PHE A 225 -14.31 16.12 -7.73
CA PHE A 225 -15.56 15.62 -8.34
C PHE A 225 -16.04 14.31 -7.69
N MET A 226 -15.13 13.43 -7.30
CA MET A 226 -15.47 12.15 -6.67
C MET A 226 -15.90 12.26 -5.19
N ALA A 227 -15.67 13.41 -4.53
CA ALA A 227 -15.93 13.59 -3.09
C ALA A 227 -17.34 13.16 -2.60
N PRO A 228 -18.47 13.46 -3.29
CA PRO A 228 -19.78 13.01 -2.86
C PRO A 228 -20.10 11.54 -3.19
N LEU A 229 -19.28 10.87 -4.01
CA LEU A 229 -19.50 9.50 -4.51
C LEU A 229 -18.71 8.43 -3.73
N VAL A 230 -17.86 8.84 -2.79
CA VAL A 230 -16.92 8.00 -2.06
C VAL A 230 -17.20 8.04 -0.55
N SER A 231 -16.41 7.30 0.24
CA SER A 231 -16.45 7.36 1.70
C SER A 231 -16.30 8.80 2.23
N LYS A 232 -17.00 9.10 3.33
CA LYS A 232 -16.98 10.38 4.01
C LYS A 232 -16.93 10.17 5.52
N ASN A 233 -16.40 11.17 6.23
CA ASN A 233 -16.30 11.22 7.70
C ASN A 233 -15.59 9.99 8.34
N PRO A 234 -14.30 9.75 8.06
CA PRO A 234 -13.41 10.50 7.16
C PRO A 234 -13.46 9.98 5.71
N ARG A 235 -12.96 10.78 4.77
CA ARG A 235 -12.69 10.32 3.39
C ARG A 235 -11.46 9.42 3.41
N ARG A 236 -11.68 8.11 3.23
CA ARG A 236 -10.69 7.04 3.42
C ARG A 236 -9.63 7.06 2.32
N ALA A 237 -8.37 6.81 2.68
CA ALA A 237 -7.23 6.77 1.76
C ALA A 237 -6.32 5.57 2.08
N TYR A 238 -5.56 5.09 1.12
CA TYR A 238 -4.64 3.96 1.28
C TYR A 238 -3.19 4.43 1.44
N LEU A 239 -2.52 4.01 2.53
CA LEU A 239 -1.19 4.51 2.94
C LEU A 239 -0.11 4.34 1.87
N ASN A 240 -0.05 3.17 1.22
CA ASN A 240 0.94 2.88 0.18
C ASN A 240 0.77 3.76 -1.08
N TYR A 241 -0.33 4.50 -1.22
CA TYR A 241 -0.48 5.59 -2.19
C TYR A 241 -0.39 6.94 -1.45
N ARG A 242 0.76 7.17 -0.80
CA ARG A 242 1.06 8.32 0.08
C ARG A 242 0.72 9.64 -0.61
N ASP A 243 0.00 10.52 0.09
CA ASP A 243 -0.61 11.70 -0.51
C ASP A 243 -0.63 12.89 0.46
N LEU A 244 0.38 13.75 0.35
CA LEU A 244 0.52 14.96 1.18
C LEU A 244 -0.64 15.97 1.01
N ASP A 245 -1.43 15.89 -0.06
CA ASP A 245 -2.62 16.75 -0.25
C ASP A 245 -3.71 16.46 0.82
N ILE A 246 -3.73 15.27 1.45
CA ILE A 246 -4.77 14.92 2.44
C ILE A 246 -4.47 15.46 3.85
N GLY A 247 -3.30 16.07 4.04
CA GLY A 247 -2.80 16.57 5.33
C GLY A 247 -1.34 16.18 5.53
N LYS A 248 -0.59 17.04 6.21
CA LYS A 248 0.81 16.81 6.60
C LYS A 248 1.09 17.45 7.95
N MET A 249 2.08 16.92 8.65
CA MET A 249 2.63 17.50 9.88
C MET A 249 3.65 18.60 9.53
N SER A 250 3.61 19.70 10.28
CA SER A 250 4.50 20.86 10.08
C SER A 250 5.50 21.03 11.23
N HIS A 251 5.16 20.54 12.43
CA HIS A 251 5.87 20.90 13.67
C HIS A 251 6.77 19.79 14.27
N GLY A 252 6.68 18.55 13.78
CA GLY A 252 7.55 17.42 14.16
C GLY A 252 7.41 16.85 15.58
N LYS A 253 7.01 17.64 16.60
CA LYS A 253 6.76 17.20 17.99
C LYS A 253 5.63 18.00 18.67
N GLY A 254 5.05 17.41 19.72
CA GLY A 254 4.12 18.07 20.65
C GLY A 254 2.64 18.05 20.21
N TYR A 255 1.78 18.73 20.98
CA TYR A 255 0.31 18.74 20.78
C TYR A 255 -0.13 19.09 19.35
N ARG A 256 0.52 20.07 18.73
CA ARG A 256 0.22 20.45 17.33
C ARG A 256 0.47 19.31 16.34
N SER A 257 1.53 18.51 16.55
CA SER A 257 1.83 17.34 15.71
C SER A 257 0.80 16.22 15.85
N TYR A 258 0.18 16.05 17.02
CA TYR A 258 -0.90 15.07 17.19
C TYR A 258 -2.16 15.50 16.42
N GLU A 259 -2.59 16.75 16.55
CA GLU A 259 -3.77 17.26 15.84
C GLU A 259 -3.55 17.34 14.31
N GLU A 260 -2.39 17.83 13.84
CA GLU A 260 -2.00 17.76 12.42
C GLU A 260 -1.96 16.30 11.93
N GLY A 261 -1.42 15.40 12.76
CA GLY A 261 -1.30 13.97 12.49
C GLY A 261 -2.65 13.28 12.30
N LYS A 262 -3.62 13.60 13.15
CA LYS A 262 -4.97 13.03 13.15
C LYS A 262 -5.72 13.29 11.83
N VAL A 263 -5.47 14.42 11.17
CA VAL A 263 -6.15 14.81 9.91
C VAL A 263 -5.93 13.81 8.77
N TYR A 264 -4.70 13.30 8.58
CA TYR A 264 -4.42 12.24 7.61
C TYR A 264 -4.47 10.85 8.26
N GLY A 265 -4.10 10.73 9.54
CA GLY A 265 -4.09 9.47 10.30
C GLY A 265 -5.47 8.81 10.34
N MET A 266 -6.54 9.56 10.58
CA MET A 266 -7.91 9.03 10.53
C MET A 266 -8.33 8.58 9.11
N LYS A 267 -7.74 9.16 8.04
CA LYS A 267 -8.04 8.77 6.65
C LYS A 267 -7.37 7.44 6.28
N TYR A 268 -6.15 7.21 6.75
CA TYR A 268 -5.38 5.98 6.52
C TYR A 268 -5.75 4.83 7.48
N PHE A 269 -5.97 5.13 8.76
CA PHE A 269 -6.05 4.12 9.83
C PHE A 269 -7.39 4.11 10.57
N HIS A 270 -8.27 5.09 10.34
CA HIS A 270 -9.61 5.15 10.94
C HIS A 270 -9.54 4.95 12.47
N GLY A 271 -10.37 4.09 13.05
CA GLY A 271 -10.37 3.76 14.48
C GLY A 271 -9.09 3.10 15.00
N ASN A 272 -8.16 2.66 14.14
CA ASN A 272 -6.87 2.11 14.56
C ASN A 272 -5.84 3.21 14.86
N PHE A 273 -6.08 4.46 14.47
CA PHE A 273 -5.12 5.57 14.65
C PHE A 273 -4.69 5.75 16.11
N ASP A 274 -5.65 5.78 17.04
CA ASP A 274 -5.35 5.98 18.46
C ASP A 274 -4.54 4.81 19.07
N ARG A 275 -4.70 3.58 18.55
CA ARG A 275 -3.85 2.42 18.91
C ARG A 275 -2.42 2.64 18.41
N LEU A 276 -2.26 3.06 17.17
CA LEU A 276 -0.95 3.33 16.57
C LEU A 276 -0.20 4.44 17.31
N VAL A 277 -0.90 5.51 17.72
CA VAL A 277 -0.31 6.62 18.50
C VAL A 277 0.20 6.15 19.86
N LYS A 278 -0.52 5.24 20.54
CA LYS A 278 -0.04 4.62 21.80
C LYS A 278 1.24 3.81 21.59
N VAL A 279 1.20 2.85 20.67
CA VAL A 279 2.37 2.03 20.31
C VAL A 279 3.57 2.91 19.92
N LYS A 280 3.36 3.92 19.08
CA LYS A 280 4.39 4.89 18.68
C LYS A 280 5.01 5.63 19.87
N THR A 281 4.20 5.98 20.88
CA THR A 281 4.67 6.67 22.09
C THR A 281 5.51 5.75 22.97
N GLU A 282 5.19 4.46 22.99
CA GLU A 282 5.90 3.43 23.76
C GLU A 282 7.23 3.03 23.10
N VAL A 283 7.24 2.78 21.79
CA VAL A 283 8.43 2.27 21.07
C VAL A 283 9.36 3.35 20.50
N ASP A 284 8.89 4.59 20.35
CA ASP A 284 9.70 5.74 19.93
C ASP A 284 9.23 7.03 20.62
N PRO A 285 9.40 7.14 21.96
CA PRO A 285 9.00 8.32 22.74
C PRO A 285 9.76 9.59 22.31
N ALA A 286 10.96 9.44 21.75
CA ALA A 286 11.75 10.54 21.22
C ALA A 286 11.22 11.09 19.88
N ASN A 287 10.28 10.39 19.23
CA ASN A 287 9.85 10.60 17.85
C ASN A 287 11.02 10.71 16.87
N PHE A 288 11.98 9.79 16.99
CA PHE A 288 13.15 9.68 16.12
C PHE A 288 12.74 9.35 14.68
N PHE A 289 11.95 8.29 14.47
CA PHE A 289 11.44 7.88 13.17
C PHE A 289 10.23 8.71 12.78
N ARG A 290 10.42 9.76 11.97
CA ARG A 290 9.35 10.67 11.56
C ARG A 290 9.50 11.17 10.13
N ASP A 291 8.36 11.49 9.52
CA ASP A 291 8.22 12.12 8.22
C ASP A 291 6.96 13.01 8.20
N GLU A 292 6.64 13.63 7.06
CA GLU A 292 5.50 14.56 6.93
C GLU A 292 4.12 13.93 7.23
N GLN A 293 4.02 12.61 7.27
CA GLN A 293 2.81 11.83 7.55
C GLN A 293 3.05 10.65 8.54
N SER A 294 4.11 10.71 9.34
CA SER A 294 4.39 9.68 10.35
C SER A 294 3.42 9.76 11.53
N ILE A 295 3.01 8.61 12.08
CA ILE A 295 2.20 8.54 13.31
C ILE A 295 2.84 9.43 14.40
N PRO A 296 2.10 10.39 14.99
CA PRO A 296 2.61 11.22 16.07
C PRO A 296 2.68 10.43 17.38
N THR A 297 3.58 10.83 18.28
CA THR A 297 3.50 10.43 19.69
C THR A 297 2.34 11.17 20.37
N LEU A 298 1.86 10.65 21.50
CA LEU A 298 0.97 11.40 22.38
C LEU A 298 1.63 12.72 22.80
N PRO A 299 0.87 13.81 22.96
CA PRO A 299 1.38 15.00 23.62
C PRO A 299 1.81 14.64 25.04
N MET A 300 3.03 15.01 25.43
CA MET A 300 3.41 15.04 26.84
C MET A 300 2.38 15.87 27.60
N LYS A 301 1.89 15.35 28.72
CA LYS A 301 1.08 16.15 29.64
C LYS A 301 1.98 17.29 30.15
N LEU A 302 1.53 18.52 29.90
CA LEU A 302 2.02 19.72 30.57
C LEU A 302 1.61 19.69 32.05
#